data_AF-A0A3N5U2C0-F1
#
_entry.id   AF-A0A3N5U2C0-F1
#
_cell.length_a   1.000
_cell.length_b   1.000
_cell.length_c   1.000
_cell.angle_alpha   90.00
_cell.angle_beta   90.00
_cell.angle_gamma   90.00
#
_symmetry.space_group_name_H-M   'P 1'
#
loop_
_entity.id
_entity.type
_entity.pdbx_description
1 polymer ?
#
loop_
_entity_poly.entity_id
_entity_poly.type
_entity_poly.pdbx_seq_one_letter_code
_entity_poly.pdbx_strand_id
1 'polypeptide(L)'
;MDYKKTLNLPATEFAMKANLAVKEPLMLKSWEDTRLYDKVRAASGNRELFILHDGPPYANGNIHIGTALNKILKDIVVRSRQMAGYNSVYVPGWDCHGLPIEHNVDKELGAEGKKYSQAEIRKLCRRYAEKYIDIQREEFKRLGVLGEWENPYLTMNYRYEAIIAKECAKFALEGSLYRSKKPIHWCCSCKTALAEAEIEYKDESSPSVFIRFPLIDDISREFPEFSGKKVFVIIWTTTPWTIPANLAIALHPDFRYAAVDNGNGEIFILAADLAEGCMKFFGYSDYKTISEISAGKLEKKRCRHPLYDRDSVIILGNHVTLEAGTGCVHTAPGHGREDYEVGLAYGLDTYSPVDDDGCFTKDVEFFEGKFVFKANKDIVLKLKEKGSLVAEDTITHSYPHCWRCKRSVIFRATPQWFISMDKTGLRKKALEEIDRVKWVPNWGRERIYGMIENRPDWCVSRQRAWGVPIAVFFCDKCGTLHINQEIVDHVFELFKTHGADIWFEK
;
A
#
# COMPACT_ATOMS: atom_id res chain seq x y z
N MET A 1 32.23 -45.44 63.84
CA MET A 1 32.93 -44.55 62.90
C MET A 1 31.87 -43.99 61.95
N ASP A 2 31.75 -42.67 61.83
CA ASP A 2 30.77 -42.05 60.91
C ASP A 2 31.36 -42.00 59.50
N TYR A 3 31.00 -42.99 58.67
CA TYR A 3 31.47 -43.13 57.30
C TYR A 3 31.05 -41.94 56.41
N LYS A 4 30.08 -41.11 56.82
CA LYS A 4 29.69 -39.91 56.05
C LYS A 4 30.83 -38.90 55.95
N LYS A 5 31.69 -38.81 56.97
CA LYS A 5 32.84 -37.89 57.01
C LYS A 5 34.05 -38.37 56.21
N THR A 6 34.06 -39.63 55.77
CA THR A 6 35.13 -40.21 54.94
C THR A 6 34.80 -40.15 53.45
N LEU A 7 33.64 -39.62 53.07
CA LEU A 7 33.18 -39.51 51.68
C LEU A 7 33.47 -38.11 51.12
N ASN A 8 34.00 -38.05 49.90
CA ASN A 8 34.17 -36.81 49.14
C ASN A 8 32.86 -36.44 48.42
N LEU A 9 31.90 -35.92 49.18
CA LEU A 9 30.62 -35.47 48.62
C LEU A 9 30.78 -34.13 47.88
N PRO A 10 30.07 -33.93 46.76
CA PRO A 10 30.04 -32.63 46.09
C PRO A 10 29.49 -31.54 47.03
N ALA A 11 30.25 -30.45 47.19
CA ALA A 11 29.85 -29.28 47.94
C ALA A 11 29.80 -28.06 47.00
N THR A 12 28.67 -27.35 46.98
CA THR A 12 28.51 -26.15 46.16
C THR A 12 27.56 -25.16 46.82
N GLU A 13 27.85 -23.88 46.68
CA GLU A 13 26.95 -22.78 47.03
C GLU A 13 25.88 -22.54 45.94
N PHE A 14 25.98 -23.25 44.81
CA PHE A 14 25.02 -23.15 43.72
C PHE A 14 23.66 -23.72 44.15
N ALA A 15 22.70 -22.83 44.35
CA ALA A 15 21.34 -23.22 44.74
C ALA A 15 20.67 -24.10 43.68
N MET A 16 20.11 -25.23 44.12
CA MET A 16 19.38 -26.17 43.26
C MET A 16 18.13 -25.55 42.62
N LYS A 17 17.46 -24.61 43.30
CA LYS A 17 16.35 -23.84 42.72
C LYS A 17 16.91 -22.61 41.99
N ALA A 18 16.55 -22.47 40.72
CA ALA A 18 17.05 -21.38 39.88
C ALA A 18 16.60 -19.99 40.38
N ASN A 19 15.33 -19.83 40.75
CA ASN A 19 14.72 -18.55 41.17
C ASN A 19 15.02 -17.38 40.21
N LEU A 20 14.85 -17.63 38.90
CA LEU A 20 15.28 -16.74 37.83
C LEU A 20 14.61 -15.35 37.89
N ALA A 21 13.35 -15.27 38.32
CA ALA A 21 12.64 -14.00 38.45
C ALA A 21 13.34 -12.99 39.38
N VAL A 22 14.14 -13.47 40.35
CA VAL A 22 14.94 -12.63 41.24
C VAL A 22 16.40 -12.57 40.80
N LYS A 23 16.98 -13.70 40.36
CA LYS A 23 18.40 -13.74 39.98
C LYS A 23 18.71 -12.97 38.71
N GLU A 24 17.86 -13.04 37.68
CA GLU A 24 18.10 -12.37 36.40
C GLU A 24 18.16 -10.84 36.55
N PRO A 25 17.20 -10.16 37.22
CA PRO A 25 17.32 -8.70 37.42
C PRO A 25 18.60 -8.29 38.15
N LEU A 26 19.05 -9.07 39.14
CA LEU A 26 20.31 -8.80 39.84
C LEU A 26 21.54 -8.95 38.92
N MET A 27 21.54 -9.96 38.04
CA MET A 27 22.58 -10.14 37.04
C MET A 27 22.61 -9.00 36.02
N LEU A 28 21.45 -8.60 35.50
CA LEU A 28 21.33 -7.48 34.55
C LEU A 28 21.80 -6.17 35.18
N LYS A 29 21.40 -5.90 36.42
CA LYS A 29 21.87 -4.74 37.17
C LYS A 29 23.39 -4.76 37.32
N SER A 30 23.98 -5.91 37.65
CA SER A 30 25.44 -6.04 37.71
C SER A 30 26.11 -5.75 36.35
N TRP A 31 25.51 -6.16 35.22
CA TRP A 31 26.03 -5.83 33.89
C TRP A 31 25.98 -4.33 33.59
N GLU A 32 24.92 -3.65 34.00
CA GLU A 32 24.76 -2.20 33.85
C GLU A 32 25.74 -1.43 34.75
N ASP A 33 25.77 -1.75 36.05
CA ASP A 33 26.68 -1.14 37.03
C ASP A 33 28.15 -1.30 36.63
N THR A 34 28.51 -2.43 36.00
CA THR A 34 29.88 -2.70 35.55
C THR A 34 30.18 -2.19 34.14
N ARG A 35 29.19 -1.60 33.46
CA ARG A 35 29.26 -1.18 32.04
C ARG A 35 29.83 -2.30 31.16
N LEU A 36 29.25 -3.49 31.28
CA LEU A 36 29.78 -4.71 30.66
C LEU A 36 29.94 -4.56 29.13
N TYR A 37 28.98 -3.94 28.45
CA TYR A 37 29.04 -3.74 27.00
C TYR A 37 30.31 -2.96 26.60
N ASP A 38 30.61 -1.86 27.28
CA ASP A 38 31.77 -1.01 26.99
C ASP A 38 33.09 -1.74 27.22
N LYS A 39 33.17 -2.53 28.30
CA LYS A 39 34.34 -3.38 28.56
C LYS A 39 34.56 -4.40 27.45
N VAL A 40 33.47 -5.02 26.98
CA VAL A 40 33.50 -5.97 25.88
C VAL A 40 33.89 -5.30 24.56
N ARG A 41 33.47 -4.05 24.31
CA ARG A 41 33.90 -3.25 23.15
C ARG A 41 35.39 -2.93 23.24
N ALA A 42 35.85 -2.40 24.37
CA ALA A 42 37.25 -2.05 24.60
C ALA A 42 38.18 -3.27 24.43
N ALA A 43 37.82 -4.42 25.01
CA ALA A 43 38.59 -5.66 24.91
C ALA A 43 38.64 -6.25 23.49
N SER A 44 37.77 -5.80 22.60
CA SER A 44 37.69 -6.28 21.21
C SER A 44 38.05 -5.22 20.17
N GLY A 45 38.55 -4.04 20.56
CA GLY A 45 38.80 -2.93 19.64
C GLY A 45 39.70 -3.29 18.44
N ASN A 46 40.67 -4.18 18.64
CA ASN A 46 41.62 -4.62 17.60
C ASN A 46 41.20 -5.90 16.86
N ARG A 47 40.01 -6.45 17.16
CA ARG A 47 39.50 -7.67 16.53
C ARG A 47 38.75 -7.36 15.23
N GLU A 48 38.62 -8.36 14.36
CA GLU A 48 37.86 -8.23 13.12
C GLU A 48 36.41 -7.82 13.41
N LEU A 49 35.92 -6.80 12.69
CA LEU A 49 34.60 -6.22 12.91
C LEU A 49 33.51 -7.16 12.38
N PHE A 50 32.52 -7.44 13.23
CA PHE A 50 31.29 -8.12 12.82
C PHE A 50 30.11 -7.20 13.11
N ILE A 51 29.36 -6.84 12.07
CA ILE A 51 28.19 -5.96 12.19
C ILE A 51 26.93 -6.79 11.95
N LEU A 52 26.06 -6.82 12.95
CA LEU A 52 24.66 -7.19 12.76
C LEU A 52 23.83 -5.90 12.82
N HIS A 53 23.31 -5.48 11.67
CA HIS A 53 22.42 -4.32 11.62
C HIS A 53 21.04 -4.70 12.17
N ASP A 54 20.61 -3.99 13.21
CA ASP A 54 19.30 -4.19 13.81
C ASP A 54 18.23 -3.60 12.91
N GLY A 55 17.26 -4.40 12.45
CA GLY A 55 16.02 -3.86 11.86
C GLY A 55 15.20 -3.11 12.93
N PRO A 56 14.85 -1.83 12.72
CA PRO A 56 14.28 -0.99 13.77
C PRO A 56 12.82 -1.38 14.08
N PRO A 57 12.46 -1.79 15.31
CA PRO A 57 11.06 -1.88 15.73
C PRO A 57 10.35 -0.53 15.69
N TYR A 58 9.04 -0.57 15.45
CA TYR A 58 8.18 0.61 15.54
C TYR A 58 8.03 1.08 16.98
N ALA A 59 8.24 2.38 17.24
CA ALA A 59 8.14 3.00 18.55
C ALA A 59 6.68 3.36 18.91
N ASN A 60 5.79 2.36 19.00
CA ASN A 60 4.35 2.62 19.16
C ASN A 60 3.57 1.69 20.11
N GLY A 61 4.24 0.81 20.83
CA GLY A 61 3.59 -0.17 21.72
C GLY A 61 4.60 -0.99 22.53
N ASN A 62 4.11 -1.80 23.48
CA ASN A 62 4.93 -2.77 24.20
C ASN A 62 5.41 -3.89 23.25
N ILE A 63 6.52 -4.55 23.60
CA ILE A 63 7.01 -5.69 22.81
C ILE A 63 6.05 -6.87 22.87
N HIS A 64 6.03 -7.69 21.81
CA HIS A 64 5.31 -8.96 21.76
C HIS A 64 6.28 -10.12 21.51
N ILE A 65 5.78 -11.36 21.54
CA ILE A 65 6.62 -12.55 21.43
C ILE A 65 7.46 -12.59 20.13
N GLY A 66 6.92 -12.09 19.01
CA GLY A 66 7.67 -11.94 17.76
C GLY A 66 8.89 -11.02 17.89
N THR A 67 8.75 -9.89 18.59
CA THR A 67 9.86 -8.97 18.87
C THR A 67 10.90 -9.62 19.78
N ALA A 68 10.44 -10.35 20.81
CA ALA A 68 11.33 -11.09 21.70
C ALA A 68 12.14 -12.15 20.94
N LEU A 69 11.48 -12.97 20.11
CA LEU A 69 12.13 -13.96 19.25
C LEU A 69 13.21 -13.32 18.38
N ASN A 70 12.89 -12.21 17.69
CA ASN A 70 13.84 -11.52 16.83
C ASN A 70 15.07 -11.01 17.59
N LYS A 71 14.87 -10.35 18.74
CA LYS A 71 15.95 -9.76 19.53
C LYS A 71 16.83 -10.80 20.21
N ILE A 72 16.24 -11.88 20.73
CA ILE A 72 16.99 -12.98 21.33
C ILE A 72 17.88 -13.67 20.29
N LEU A 73 17.36 -13.92 19.08
CA LEU A 73 18.17 -14.51 18.00
C LEU A 73 19.35 -13.61 17.60
N LYS A 74 19.12 -12.30 17.50
CA LYS A 74 20.21 -11.33 17.21
C LYS A 74 21.27 -11.33 18.31
N ASP A 75 20.84 -11.34 19.57
CA ASP A 75 21.74 -11.38 20.73
C ASP A 75 22.59 -12.66 20.76
N ILE A 76 21.99 -13.83 20.48
CA ILE A 76 22.71 -15.11 20.35
C ILE A 76 23.81 -15.01 19.28
N VAL A 77 23.50 -14.45 18.10
CA VAL A 77 24.47 -14.30 17.01
C VAL A 77 25.61 -13.35 17.41
N VAL A 78 25.28 -12.18 17.94
CA VAL A 78 26.27 -11.16 18.36
C VAL A 78 27.17 -11.71 19.46
N ARG A 79 26.62 -12.36 20.48
CA ARG A 79 27.39 -12.97 21.57
C ARG A 79 28.28 -14.10 21.10
N SER A 80 27.75 -14.98 20.25
CA SER A 80 28.51 -16.09 19.67
C SER A 80 29.70 -15.57 18.86
N ARG A 81 29.50 -14.57 18.00
CA ARG A 81 30.57 -13.95 17.22
C ARG A 81 31.59 -13.21 18.11
N GLN A 82 31.12 -12.55 19.16
CA GLN A 82 31.98 -11.91 20.14
C GLN A 82 32.90 -12.93 20.83
N MET A 83 32.35 -14.07 21.25
CA MET A 83 33.09 -15.17 21.90
C MET A 83 34.02 -15.89 20.91
N ALA A 84 33.67 -15.93 19.63
CA ALA A 84 34.50 -16.47 18.56
C ALA A 84 35.67 -15.55 18.15
N GLY A 85 35.85 -14.41 18.82
CA GLY A 85 36.99 -13.52 18.60
C GLY A 85 36.74 -12.33 17.67
N TYR A 86 35.49 -12.02 17.33
CA TYR A 86 35.16 -10.82 16.55
C TYR A 86 34.86 -9.61 17.46
N ASN A 87 35.03 -8.41 16.94
CA ASN A 87 34.44 -7.19 17.48
C ASN A 87 32.98 -7.10 17.02
N SER A 88 32.07 -7.73 17.76
CA SER A 88 30.66 -7.83 17.35
C SER A 88 29.81 -6.69 17.91
N VAL A 89 29.63 -5.63 17.12
CA VAL A 89 28.91 -4.41 17.55
C VAL A 89 27.41 -4.58 17.32
N TYR A 90 26.61 -4.18 18.31
CA TYR A 90 25.14 -4.19 18.22
C TYR A 90 24.57 -2.86 18.67
N VAL A 91 24.10 -2.07 17.69
CA VAL A 91 23.43 -0.79 17.91
C VAL A 91 21.94 -1.00 17.64
N PRO A 92 21.08 -0.98 18.68
CA PRO A 92 19.65 -1.05 18.49
C PRO A 92 19.15 0.23 17.82
N GLY A 93 18.02 0.14 17.12
CA GLY A 93 17.35 1.33 16.63
C GLY A 93 15.84 1.24 16.66
N TRP A 94 15.20 2.35 16.32
CA TRP A 94 13.75 2.50 16.35
C TRP A 94 13.24 3.27 15.14
N ASP A 95 12.12 2.79 14.60
CA ASP A 95 11.36 3.48 13.58
C ASP A 95 10.35 4.38 14.30
N CYS A 96 10.64 5.68 14.25
CA CYS A 96 9.97 6.71 15.01
C CYS A 96 8.98 7.51 14.18
N HIS A 97 8.83 7.23 12.87
CA HIS A 97 7.94 7.99 11.99
C HIS A 97 6.72 7.18 11.56
N GLY A 98 5.81 7.84 10.85
CA GLY A 98 4.72 7.16 10.15
C GLY A 98 3.39 7.12 10.88
N LEU A 99 2.40 6.62 10.14
CA LEU A 99 0.98 6.67 10.51
C LEU A 99 0.63 5.94 11.83
N PRO A 100 1.25 4.81 12.23
CA PRO A 100 0.89 4.17 13.50
C PRO A 100 1.03 5.08 14.72
N ILE A 101 2.06 5.93 14.74
CA ILE A 101 2.28 6.90 15.83
C ILE A 101 1.25 8.03 15.73
N GLU A 102 1.11 8.61 14.53
CA GLU A 102 0.16 9.71 14.29
C GLU A 102 -1.28 9.30 14.65
N HIS A 103 -1.69 8.08 14.32
CA HIS A 103 -3.01 7.54 14.65
C HIS A 103 -3.22 7.33 16.15
N ASN A 104 -2.19 6.92 16.89
CA ASN A 104 -2.30 6.79 18.34
C ASN A 104 -2.36 8.16 19.03
N VAL A 105 -1.59 9.14 18.52
CA VAL A 105 -1.71 10.54 18.94
C VAL A 105 -3.10 11.09 18.63
N ASP A 106 -3.62 10.86 17.42
CA ASP A 106 -4.98 11.28 17.03
C ASP A 106 -6.06 10.68 17.96
N LYS A 107 -5.89 9.42 18.38
CA LYS A 107 -6.79 8.77 19.37
C LYS A 107 -6.71 9.40 20.75
N GLU A 108 -5.50 9.74 21.21
CA GLU A 108 -5.29 10.39 22.51
C GLU A 108 -5.85 11.82 22.53
N LEU A 109 -5.75 12.54 21.40
CA LEU A 109 -6.28 13.90 21.25
C LEU A 109 -7.80 13.94 20.98
N GLY A 110 -8.37 12.90 20.38
CA GLY A 110 -9.79 12.82 20.04
C GLY A 110 -10.25 13.99 19.15
N ALA A 111 -11.42 14.56 19.45
CA ALA A 111 -12.00 15.66 18.66
C ALA A 111 -11.17 16.96 18.71
N GLU A 112 -10.32 17.12 19.73
CA GLU A 112 -9.46 18.31 19.88
C GLU A 112 -8.27 18.30 18.93
N GLY A 113 -7.91 17.13 18.36
CA GLY A 113 -6.83 16.98 17.40
C GLY A 113 -6.91 17.93 16.20
N LYS A 114 -8.14 18.27 15.77
CA LYS A 114 -8.40 19.19 14.64
C LYS A 114 -7.96 20.64 14.89
N LYS A 115 -7.68 21.02 16.13
CA LYS A 115 -7.26 22.38 16.52
C LYS A 115 -5.74 22.58 16.38
N TYR A 116 -4.98 21.50 16.35
CA TYR A 116 -3.51 21.57 16.32
C TYR A 116 -3.00 21.80 14.91
N SER A 117 -1.98 22.66 14.80
CA SER A 117 -1.19 22.84 13.59
C SER A 117 -0.36 21.59 13.30
N GLN A 118 0.09 21.47 12.05
CA GLN A 118 0.96 20.36 11.64
C GLN A 118 2.25 20.27 12.48
N ALA A 119 2.85 21.41 12.82
CA ALA A 119 4.05 21.45 13.65
C ALA A 119 3.78 20.96 15.09
N GLU A 120 2.61 21.27 15.67
CA GLU A 120 2.24 20.79 17.01
C GLU A 120 1.97 19.28 17.02
N ILE A 121 1.29 18.76 16.00
CA ILE A 121 1.06 17.32 15.84
C ILE A 121 2.40 16.57 15.75
N ARG A 122 3.37 17.08 14.99
CA ARG A 122 4.71 16.50 14.89
C ARG A 122 5.43 16.46 16.25
N LYS A 123 5.34 17.53 17.04
CA LYS A 123 5.90 17.58 18.40
C LYS A 123 5.25 16.56 19.34
N LEU A 124 3.94 16.37 19.23
CA LEU A 124 3.21 15.32 19.98
C LEU A 124 3.65 13.92 19.56
N CYS A 125 3.81 13.67 18.25
CA CYS A 125 4.29 12.40 17.73
C CYS A 125 5.72 12.08 18.19
N ARG A 126 6.62 13.07 18.21
CA ARG A 126 7.97 12.93 18.74
C ARG A 126 7.96 12.47 20.20
N ARG A 127 7.19 13.16 21.06
CA ARG A 127 7.05 12.77 22.49
C ARG A 127 6.47 11.38 22.68
N TYR A 128 5.50 11.01 21.84
CA TYR A 128 4.92 9.68 21.86
C TYR A 128 5.97 8.61 21.52
N ALA A 129 6.76 8.82 20.48
CA ALA A 129 7.85 7.92 20.09
C ALA A 129 8.90 7.79 21.20
N GLU A 130 9.35 8.91 21.80
CA GLU A 130 10.31 8.94 22.92
C GLU A 130 9.85 8.05 24.08
N LYS A 131 8.59 8.19 24.51
CA LYS A 131 8.00 7.36 25.55
C LYS A 131 8.11 5.86 25.26
N TYR A 132 7.78 5.43 24.04
CA TYR A 132 7.82 4.01 23.69
C TYR A 132 9.21 3.48 23.41
N ILE A 133 10.15 4.33 22.98
CA ILE A 133 11.58 3.97 22.92
C ILE A 133 12.07 3.57 24.31
N ASP A 134 11.78 4.36 25.34
CA ASP A 134 12.22 4.06 26.70
C ASP A 134 11.58 2.78 27.25
N ILE A 135 10.26 2.60 27.05
CA ILE A 135 9.56 1.38 27.46
C ILE A 135 10.18 0.15 26.78
N GLN A 136 10.28 0.16 25.45
CA GLN A 136 10.81 -0.97 24.69
C GLN A 136 12.30 -1.22 25.00
N ARG A 137 13.09 -0.18 25.26
CA ARG A 137 14.50 -0.30 25.68
C ARG A 137 14.60 -1.12 26.96
N GLU A 138 13.80 -0.80 27.97
CA GLU A 138 13.81 -1.51 29.25
C GLU A 138 13.27 -2.95 29.10
N GLU A 139 12.27 -3.15 28.25
CA GLU A 139 11.78 -4.50 27.91
C GLU A 139 12.86 -5.35 27.21
N PHE A 140 13.63 -4.77 26.28
CA PHE A 140 14.74 -5.47 25.62
C PHE A 140 15.92 -5.75 26.56
N LYS A 141 16.27 -4.80 27.44
CA LYS A 141 17.25 -5.04 28.51
C LYS A 141 16.79 -6.18 29.41
N ARG A 142 15.49 -6.24 29.75
CA ARG A 142 14.92 -7.31 30.58
C ARG A 142 15.04 -8.69 29.91
N LEU A 143 15.03 -8.79 28.59
CA LEU A 143 15.32 -10.02 27.83
C LEU A 143 16.81 -10.42 27.88
N GLY A 144 17.67 -9.60 28.49
CA GLY A 144 19.11 -9.85 28.59
C GLY A 144 19.90 -9.48 27.34
N VAL A 145 19.31 -8.70 26.43
CA VAL A 145 20.00 -8.25 25.21
C VAL A 145 21.08 -7.24 25.58
N LEU A 146 22.29 -7.45 25.10
CA LEU A 146 23.43 -6.56 25.33
C LEU A 146 23.73 -5.72 24.08
N GLY A 147 23.74 -4.39 24.21
CA GLY A 147 23.95 -3.48 23.09
C GLY A 147 24.19 -2.05 23.52
N GLU A 148 24.34 -1.17 22.52
CA GLU A 148 24.50 0.28 22.68
C GLU A 148 23.14 0.94 23.02
N TRP A 149 22.78 0.93 24.31
CA TRP A 149 21.50 1.48 24.77
C TRP A 149 21.53 2.99 25.02
N GLU A 150 22.71 3.58 25.23
CA GLU A 150 22.87 5.01 25.52
C GLU A 150 22.77 5.84 24.22
N ASN A 151 23.29 5.31 23.11
CA ASN A 151 23.26 5.99 21.81
C ASN A 151 22.67 5.12 20.69
N PRO A 152 21.36 4.79 20.75
CA PRO A 152 20.70 4.05 19.69
C PRO A 152 20.48 4.90 18.44
N TYR A 153 20.28 4.26 17.29
CA TYR A 153 19.90 5.00 16.09
C TYR A 153 18.37 5.18 16.04
N LEU A 154 17.90 6.41 15.92
CA LEU A 154 16.48 6.75 15.87
C LEU A 154 16.19 7.41 14.53
N THR A 155 15.14 7.00 13.82
CA THR A 155 14.83 7.62 12.52
C THR A 155 14.51 9.10 12.65
N MET A 156 13.99 9.54 13.80
CA MET A 156 13.70 10.94 14.13
C MET A 156 14.91 11.78 14.57
N ASN A 157 16.11 11.19 14.63
CA ASN A 157 17.34 11.96 14.87
C ASN A 157 17.59 12.88 13.67
N TYR A 158 17.91 14.14 13.93
CA TYR A 158 18.04 15.17 12.89
C TYR A 158 19.01 14.80 11.78
N ARG A 159 20.16 14.21 12.13
CA ARG A 159 21.13 13.71 11.15
C ARG A 159 20.57 12.57 10.30
N TYR A 160 19.75 11.69 10.89
CA TYR A 160 19.12 10.58 10.18
C TYR A 160 18.07 11.10 9.18
N GLU A 161 17.22 12.03 9.62
CA GLU A 161 16.23 12.72 8.77
C GLU A 161 16.91 13.46 7.60
N ALA A 162 18.01 14.16 7.87
CA ALA A 162 18.80 14.85 6.86
C ALA A 162 19.36 13.88 5.80
N ILE A 163 19.89 12.72 6.23
CA ILE A 163 20.37 11.68 5.32
C ILE A 163 19.23 11.13 4.47
N ILE A 164 18.06 10.83 5.06
CA ILE A 164 16.89 10.37 4.29
C ILE A 164 16.53 11.38 3.20
N ALA A 165 16.41 12.67 3.56
CA ALA A 165 16.07 13.72 2.60
C ALA A 165 17.12 13.82 1.48
N LYS A 166 18.41 13.72 1.82
CA LYS A 166 19.52 13.73 0.86
C LYS A 166 19.48 12.53 -0.08
N GLU A 167 19.28 11.31 0.42
CA GLU A 167 19.17 10.12 -0.42
C GLU A 167 17.93 10.16 -1.32
N CYS A 168 16.80 10.66 -0.81
CA CYS A 168 15.60 10.90 -1.61
C CYS A 168 15.87 11.89 -2.76
N ALA A 169 16.61 12.96 -2.47
CA ALA A 169 16.96 13.97 -3.45
C ALA A 169 17.92 13.44 -4.54
N LYS A 170 18.75 12.43 -4.28
CA LYS A 170 19.56 11.80 -5.33
C LYS A 170 18.69 11.18 -6.43
N PHE A 171 17.59 10.53 -6.07
CA PHE A 171 16.63 10.03 -7.05
C PHE A 171 16.02 11.16 -7.89
N ALA A 172 15.81 12.34 -7.28
CA ALA A 172 15.36 13.52 -7.99
C ALA A 172 16.42 14.08 -8.97
N LEU A 173 17.68 14.14 -8.55
CA LEU A 173 18.80 14.59 -9.38
C LEU A 173 19.03 13.67 -10.60
N GLU A 174 18.87 12.36 -10.41
CA GLU A 174 18.96 11.36 -11.49
C GLU A 174 17.68 11.30 -12.35
N GLY A 175 16.62 12.02 -11.95
CA GLY A 175 15.32 12.03 -12.63
C GLY A 175 14.49 10.76 -12.45
N SER A 176 14.86 9.86 -11.54
CA SER A 176 14.06 8.67 -11.20
C SER A 176 12.91 8.97 -10.24
N LEU A 177 12.98 10.07 -9.47
CA LEU A 177 11.85 10.59 -8.71
C LEU A 177 10.95 11.44 -9.61
N TYR A 178 9.68 11.07 -9.73
CA TYR A 178 8.72 11.79 -10.56
C TYR A 178 7.34 11.84 -9.93
N ARG A 179 6.55 12.85 -10.32
CA ARG A 179 5.16 13.02 -9.87
C ARG A 179 4.23 12.52 -10.96
N SER A 180 3.30 11.63 -10.60
CA SER A 180 2.30 11.11 -11.53
C SER A 180 0.96 10.92 -10.84
N LYS A 181 -0.12 11.09 -11.60
CA LYS A 181 -1.48 10.79 -11.14
C LYS A 181 -1.76 9.33 -11.49
N LYS A 182 -1.69 8.47 -10.48
CA LYS A 182 -1.95 7.03 -10.61
C LYS A 182 -3.04 6.61 -9.63
N PRO A 183 -3.91 5.66 -9.98
CA PRO A 183 -4.80 5.03 -9.03
C PRO A 183 -3.97 4.30 -7.99
N ILE A 184 -4.22 4.63 -6.73
CA ILE A 184 -3.57 4.01 -5.59
C ILE A 184 -4.62 3.61 -4.58
N HIS A 185 -4.31 2.64 -3.72
CA HIS A 185 -5.15 2.36 -2.57
C HIS A 185 -5.22 3.59 -1.68
N TRP A 186 -6.43 4.06 -1.42
CA TRP A 186 -6.73 5.22 -0.60
C TRP A 186 -7.63 4.80 0.56
N CYS A 187 -7.18 5.10 1.77
CA CYS A 187 -7.99 4.92 2.96
C CYS A 187 -8.73 6.23 3.27
N CYS A 188 -10.03 6.30 2.99
CA CYS A 188 -10.84 7.50 3.26
C CYS A 188 -10.91 7.86 4.75
N SER A 189 -10.74 6.87 5.65
CA SER A 189 -10.72 7.13 7.10
C SER A 189 -9.38 7.68 7.60
N CYS A 190 -8.27 7.22 7.01
CA CYS A 190 -6.92 7.70 7.37
C CYS A 190 -6.44 8.84 6.44
N LYS A 191 -7.22 9.19 5.41
CA LYS A 191 -6.91 10.21 4.39
C LYS A 191 -5.50 10.09 3.83
N THR A 192 -5.11 8.87 3.46
CA THR A 192 -3.76 8.62 2.92
C THR A 192 -3.74 7.47 1.93
N ALA A 193 -2.77 7.58 1.02
CA ALA A 193 -2.28 6.48 0.22
C ALA A 193 -1.80 5.31 1.08
N LEU A 194 -2.06 4.09 0.62
CA LEU A 194 -1.54 2.84 1.18
C LEU A 194 -0.75 2.09 0.10
N ALA A 195 0.37 1.48 0.50
CA ALA A 195 1.06 0.49 -0.34
C ALA A 195 0.34 -0.86 -0.29
N GLU A 196 0.62 -1.74 -1.25
CA GLU A 196 0.06 -3.10 -1.30
C GLU A 196 0.37 -3.92 -0.03
N ALA A 197 1.56 -3.75 0.54
CA ALA A 197 1.95 -4.34 1.82
C ALA A 197 1.15 -3.81 3.03
N GLU A 198 0.38 -2.73 2.86
CA GLU A 198 -0.47 -2.09 3.88
C GLU A 198 -1.96 -2.46 3.68
N ILE A 199 -2.27 -3.44 2.82
CA ILE A 199 -3.64 -3.92 2.56
C ILE A 199 -3.85 -5.30 3.19
N GLU A 200 -5.02 -5.49 3.79
CA GLU A 200 -5.52 -6.78 4.24
C GLU A 200 -6.83 -7.08 3.51
N TYR A 201 -7.08 -8.35 3.20
CA TYR A 201 -8.31 -8.75 2.54
C TYR A 201 -9.30 -9.32 3.54
N LYS A 202 -10.57 -8.96 3.39
CA LYS A 202 -11.68 -9.49 4.18
C LYS A 202 -12.90 -9.67 3.30
N ASP A 203 -13.69 -10.67 3.61
CA ASP A 203 -14.93 -10.91 2.88
C ASP A 203 -15.96 -9.82 3.23
N GLU A 204 -16.47 -9.16 2.19
CA GLU A 204 -17.47 -8.12 2.30
C GLU A 204 -18.60 -8.39 1.29
N SER A 205 -19.82 -8.05 1.70
CA SER A 205 -21.00 -8.13 0.85
C SER A 205 -21.10 -6.86 0.01
N SER A 206 -20.98 -7.01 -1.31
CA SER A 206 -20.98 -5.91 -2.27
C SER A 206 -22.17 -6.02 -3.24
N PRO A 207 -22.76 -4.89 -3.68
CA PRO A 207 -23.78 -4.89 -4.72
C PRO A 207 -23.17 -5.38 -6.04
N SER A 208 -23.86 -6.25 -6.74
CA SER A 208 -23.48 -6.80 -8.05
C SER A 208 -24.51 -6.31 -9.06
N VAL A 209 -24.11 -5.44 -10.00
CA VAL A 209 -25.05 -4.79 -10.91
C VAL A 209 -24.67 -4.98 -12.36
N PHE A 210 -25.70 -5.20 -13.18
CA PHE A 210 -25.58 -5.34 -14.63
C PHE A 210 -26.20 -4.11 -15.28
N ILE A 211 -25.40 -3.41 -16.09
CA ILE A 211 -25.75 -2.08 -16.62
C ILE A 211 -25.62 -2.12 -18.13
N ARG A 212 -26.64 -1.61 -18.82
CA ARG A 212 -26.64 -1.49 -20.28
C ARG A 212 -26.11 -0.14 -20.74
N PHE A 213 -25.15 -0.16 -21.66
CA PHE A 213 -24.57 1.01 -22.32
C PHE A 213 -25.05 1.05 -23.77
N PRO A 214 -25.87 2.03 -24.18
CA PRO A 214 -26.36 2.14 -25.56
C PRO A 214 -25.20 2.37 -26.52
N LEU A 215 -25.08 1.55 -27.57
CA LEU A 215 -24.10 1.78 -28.64
C LEU A 215 -24.61 2.90 -29.56
N ILE A 216 -23.81 3.95 -29.74
CA ILE A 216 -24.20 5.13 -30.54
C ILE A 216 -23.74 4.96 -31.99
N ASP A 217 -22.55 4.39 -32.19
CA ASP A 217 -22.02 4.21 -33.54
C ASP A 217 -22.79 3.13 -34.28
N ASP A 218 -23.17 3.45 -35.52
CA ASP A 218 -23.92 2.55 -36.38
C ASP A 218 -23.03 1.41 -36.89
N ILE A 219 -23.27 0.21 -36.36
CA ILE A 219 -22.61 -1.03 -36.78
C ILE A 219 -23.48 -1.88 -37.73
N SER A 220 -24.64 -1.37 -38.15
CA SER A 220 -25.56 -2.09 -39.05
C SER A 220 -24.96 -2.37 -40.43
N ARG A 221 -23.97 -1.56 -40.86
CA ARG A 221 -23.22 -1.80 -42.10
C ARG A 221 -22.39 -3.08 -42.06
N GLU A 222 -21.87 -3.43 -40.88
CA GLU A 222 -21.07 -4.64 -40.66
C GLU A 222 -21.96 -5.82 -40.25
N PHE A 223 -23.10 -5.54 -39.62
CA PHE A 223 -24.07 -6.52 -39.12
C PHE A 223 -25.49 -6.08 -39.50
N PRO A 224 -25.98 -6.45 -40.71
CA PRO A 224 -27.30 -6.04 -41.19
C PRO A 224 -28.45 -6.41 -40.26
N GLU A 225 -28.29 -7.48 -39.47
CA GLU A 225 -29.26 -7.99 -38.52
C GLU A 225 -29.53 -7.04 -37.32
N PHE A 226 -28.71 -5.99 -37.17
CA PHE A 226 -28.86 -4.96 -36.13
C PHE A 226 -29.68 -3.76 -36.62
N SER A 227 -30.00 -3.70 -37.92
CA SER A 227 -30.76 -2.60 -38.50
C SER A 227 -32.13 -2.46 -37.84
N GLY A 228 -32.44 -1.23 -37.39
CA GLY A 228 -33.70 -0.91 -36.72
C GLY A 228 -33.82 -1.36 -35.25
N LYS A 229 -32.78 -1.98 -34.67
CA LYS A 229 -32.75 -2.41 -33.26
C LYS A 229 -31.82 -1.54 -32.42
N LYS A 230 -32.11 -1.45 -31.13
CA LYS A 230 -31.23 -0.73 -30.18
C LYS A 230 -30.18 -1.70 -29.64
N VAL A 231 -28.91 -1.39 -29.85
CA VAL A 231 -27.80 -2.23 -29.40
C VAL A 231 -27.25 -1.70 -28.08
N PHE A 232 -27.01 -2.60 -27.13
CA PHE A 232 -26.46 -2.29 -25.82
C PHE A 232 -25.30 -3.21 -25.49
N VAL A 233 -24.22 -2.64 -24.96
CA VAL A 233 -23.14 -3.41 -24.33
C VAL A 233 -23.47 -3.55 -22.85
N ILE A 234 -23.55 -4.79 -22.36
CA ILE A 234 -23.92 -5.03 -20.97
C ILE A 234 -22.65 -5.23 -20.15
N ILE A 235 -22.41 -4.33 -19.21
CA ILE A 235 -21.29 -4.44 -18.29
C ILE A 235 -21.75 -4.97 -16.93
N TRP A 236 -20.81 -5.55 -16.22
CA TRP A 236 -20.98 -5.98 -14.83
C TRP A 236 -20.00 -5.24 -13.93
N THR A 237 -20.43 -4.89 -12.72
CA THR A 237 -19.54 -4.34 -11.70
C THR A 237 -20.04 -4.67 -10.29
N THR A 238 -19.08 -4.82 -9.37
CA THR A 238 -19.35 -4.90 -7.92
C THR A 238 -19.20 -3.53 -7.23
N THR A 239 -18.80 -2.50 -7.97
CA THR A 239 -18.57 -1.14 -7.46
C THR A 239 -19.41 -0.10 -8.21
N PRO A 240 -20.73 0.01 -7.96
CA PRO A 240 -21.58 1.00 -8.63
C PRO A 240 -21.03 2.44 -8.53
N TRP A 241 -20.38 2.79 -7.42
CA TRP A 241 -19.74 4.10 -7.22
C TRP A 241 -18.65 4.46 -8.23
N THR A 242 -18.08 3.51 -8.98
CA THR A 242 -17.11 3.82 -10.04
C THR A 242 -17.78 4.17 -11.37
N ILE A 243 -19.09 3.90 -11.54
CA ILE A 243 -19.81 4.17 -12.79
C ILE A 243 -19.78 5.65 -13.16
N PRO A 244 -19.99 6.62 -12.26
CA PRO A 244 -19.81 8.04 -12.59
C PRO A 244 -18.42 8.44 -13.08
N ALA A 245 -17.41 7.57 -12.95
CA ALA A 245 -16.06 7.81 -13.45
C ALA A 245 -15.73 7.02 -14.72
N ASN A 246 -16.70 6.31 -15.30
CA ASN A 246 -16.49 5.50 -16.49
C ASN A 246 -16.14 6.36 -17.72
N LEU A 247 -15.12 5.91 -18.46
CA LEU A 247 -14.68 6.52 -19.73
C LEU A 247 -14.61 5.50 -20.89
N ALA A 248 -14.58 4.20 -20.59
CA ALA A 248 -14.47 3.17 -21.60
C ALA A 248 -15.12 1.84 -21.17
N ILE A 249 -15.22 0.89 -22.11
CA ILE A 249 -15.61 -0.49 -21.86
C ILE A 249 -14.53 -1.40 -22.45
N ALA A 250 -13.85 -2.15 -21.59
CA ALA A 250 -12.82 -3.10 -21.99
C ALA A 250 -13.42 -4.44 -22.41
N LEU A 251 -12.95 -4.94 -23.55
CA LEU A 251 -13.21 -6.28 -24.10
C LEU A 251 -11.88 -7.03 -24.23
N HIS A 252 -11.88 -8.34 -24.06
CA HIS A 252 -10.69 -9.14 -24.31
C HIS A 252 -10.50 -9.32 -25.84
N PRO A 253 -9.29 -9.10 -26.41
CA PRO A 253 -9.08 -9.21 -27.85
C PRO A 253 -9.36 -10.61 -28.42
N ASP A 254 -9.04 -11.65 -27.64
CA ASP A 254 -9.17 -13.06 -28.08
C ASP A 254 -10.56 -13.66 -27.84
N PHE A 255 -11.45 -12.97 -27.11
CA PHE A 255 -12.78 -13.51 -26.83
C PHE A 255 -13.76 -13.18 -27.96
N ARG A 256 -14.75 -14.07 -28.12
CA ARG A 256 -15.89 -13.86 -29.01
C ARG A 256 -17.06 -13.31 -28.21
N TYR A 257 -17.76 -12.35 -28.80
CA TYR A 257 -18.89 -11.66 -28.19
C TYR A 257 -20.17 -12.02 -28.93
N ALA A 258 -21.19 -12.47 -28.22
CA ALA A 258 -22.50 -12.76 -28.77
C ALA A 258 -23.36 -11.50 -28.79
N ALA A 259 -24.01 -11.24 -29.93
CA ALA A 259 -25.10 -10.30 -30.04
C ALA A 259 -26.43 -11.06 -29.88
N VAL A 260 -27.10 -10.83 -28.76
CA VAL A 260 -28.30 -11.55 -28.36
C VAL A 260 -29.53 -10.66 -28.51
N ASP A 261 -30.49 -11.07 -29.33
CA ASP A 261 -31.83 -10.47 -29.36
C ASP A 261 -32.59 -10.87 -28.11
N ASN A 262 -33.06 -9.88 -27.35
CA ASN A 262 -33.86 -10.14 -26.16
C ASN A 262 -35.38 -10.29 -26.43
N GLY A 263 -35.79 -10.28 -27.70
CA GLY A 263 -37.19 -10.40 -28.12
C GLY A 263 -37.99 -9.10 -28.05
N ASN A 264 -37.44 -8.04 -27.44
CA ASN A 264 -38.09 -6.74 -27.25
C ASN A 264 -37.55 -5.66 -28.20
N GLY A 265 -36.87 -6.05 -29.27
CA GLY A 265 -36.24 -5.12 -30.23
C GLY A 265 -34.93 -4.51 -29.73
N GLU A 266 -34.33 -5.09 -28.69
CA GLU A 266 -33.02 -4.70 -28.17
C GLU A 266 -32.01 -5.85 -28.33
N ILE A 267 -30.76 -5.49 -28.57
CA ILE A 267 -29.65 -6.43 -28.74
C ILE A 267 -28.67 -6.22 -27.61
N PHE A 268 -28.30 -7.29 -26.91
CA PHE A 268 -27.28 -7.27 -25.86
C PHE A 268 -25.98 -7.87 -26.38
N ILE A 269 -24.88 -7.15 -26.18
CA ILE A 269 -23.52 -7.61 -26.44
C ILE A 269 -22.90 -8.09 -25.13
N LEU A 270 -22.56 -9.37 -25.11
CA LEU A 270 -22.01 -10.14 -23.98
C LEU A 270 -20.91 -11.06 -24.51
N ALA A 271 -19.98 -11.52 -23.68
CA ALA A 271 -19.09 -12.61 -24.09
C ALA A 271 -19.92 -13.87 -24.39
N ALA A 272 -19.61 -14.56 -25.49
CA ALA A 272 -20.41 -15.68 -25.99
C ALA A 272 -20.57 -16.78 -24.93
N ASP A 273 -19.49 -17.11 -24.22
CA ASP A 273 -19.47 -18.16 -23.19
C ASP A 273 -20.29 -17.78 -21.93
N LEU A 274 -20.52 -16.49 -21.70
CA LEU A 274 -21.29 -15.97 -20.56
C LEU A 274 -22.73 -15.60 -20.93
N ALA A 275 -23.07 -15.55 -22.22
CA ALA A 275 -24.33 -15.04 -22.71
C ALA A 275 -25.53 -15.86 -22.18
N GLU A 276 -25.48 -17.19 -22.27
CA GLU A 276 -26.59 -18.04 -21.81
C GLU A 276 -26.86 -17.89 -20.30
N GLY A 277 -25.80 -17.90 -19.50
CA GLY A 277 -25.89 -17.70 -18.05
C GLY A 277 -26.43 -16.33 -17.68
N CYS A 278 -25.95 -15.28 -18.34
CA CYS A 278 -26.43 -13.90 -18.14
C CYS A 278 -27.90 -13.75 -18.51
N MET A 279 -28.32 -14.25 -19.68
CA MET A 279 -29.71 -14.12 -20.14
C MET A 279 -30.68 -14.85 -19.22
N LYS A 280 -30.31 -16.04 -18.74
CA LYS A 280 -31.08 -16.77 -17.73
C LYS A 280 -31.18 -15.99 -16.42
N PHE A 281 -30.07 -15.41 -15.96
CA PHE A 281 -30.02 -14.59 -14.75
C PHE A 281 -30.88 -13.33 -14.87
N PHE A 282 -30.91 -12.70 -16.04
CA PHE A 282 -31.74 -11.53 -16.34
C PHE A 282 -33.23 -11.88 -16.50
N GLY A 283 -33.59 -13.17 -16.55
CA GLY A 283 -34.97 -13.63 -16.67
C GLY A 283 -35.50 -13.68 -18.10
N TYR A 284 -34.63 -13.64 -19.12
CA TYR A 284 -35.03 -13.82 -20.52
C TYR A 284 -35.04 -15.30 -20.88
N SER A 285 -36.21 -15.83 -21.21
CA SER A 285 -36.41 -17.22 -21.65
C SER A 285 -36.50 -17.38 -23.17
N ASP A 286 -36.92 -16.34 -23.89
CA ASP A 286 -37.10 -16.36 -25.34
C ASP A 286 -36.14 -15.36 -26.01
N TYR A 287 -34.86 -15.72 -26.03
CA TYR A 287 -33.80 -14.93 -26.65
C TYR A 287 -33.14 -15.70 -27.79
N LYS A 288 -32.55 -14.98 -28.75
CA LYS A 288 -31.85 -15.59 -29.88
C LYS A 288 -30.49 -14.93 -30.07
N THR A 289 -29.43 -15.74 -30.10
CA THR A 289 -28.12 -15.26 -30.55
C THR A 289 -28.18 -15.02 -32.05
N ILE A 290 -28.05 -13.76 -32.44
CA ILE A 290 -28.16 -13.29 -33.83
C ILE A 290 -26.82 -13.47 -34.54
N SER A 291 -25.73 -13.10 -33.86
CA SER A 291 -24.38 -13.19 -34.44
C SER A 291 -23.31 -13.27 -33.36
N GLU A 292 -22.12 -13.74 -33.76
CA GLU A 292 -20.89 -13.62 -32.99
C GLU A 292 -19.98 -12.55 -33.60
N ILE A 293 -19.38 -11.75 -32.74
CA ILE A 293 -18.55 -10.59 -33.07
C ILE A 293 -17.18 -10.77 -32.43
N SER A 294 -16.12 -10.58 -33.21
CA SER A 294 -14.76 -10.45 -32.69
C SER A 294 -14.58 -9.08 -32.03
N ALA A 295 -13.91 -9.02 -30.88
CA ALA A 295 -13.68 -7.77 -30.13
C ALA A 295 -13.09 -6.64 -30.99
N GLY A 296 -12.18 -6.95 -31.92
CA GLY A 296 -11.56 -5.97 -32.83
C GLY A 296 -12.55 -5.22 -33.74
N LYS A 297 -13.75 -5.75 -34.00
CA LYS A 297 -14.79 -5.02 -34.75
C LYS A 297 -15.54 -4.00 -33.89
N LEU A 298 -15.54 -4.20 -32.58
CA LEU A 298 -16.14 -3.30 -31.60
C LEU A 298 -15.14 -2.27 -31.09
N GLU A 299 -13.84 -2.47 -31.29
CA GLU A 299 -12.79 -1.54 -30.88
C GLU A 299 -13.06 -0.12 -31.40
N LYS A 300 -12.90 0.87 -30.51
CA LYS A 300 -13.11 2.32 -30.76
C LYS A 300 -14.55 2.73 -31.08
N LYS A 301 -15.51 1.81 -31.10
CA LYS A 301 -16.93 2.19 -31.18
C LYS A 301 -17.35 2.86 -29.88
N ARG A 302 -18.28 3.81 -29.96
CA ARG A 302 -18.72 4.65 -28.84
C ARG A 302 -20.06 4.19 -28.31
N CYS A 303 -20.10 4.01 -27.00
CA CYS A 303 -21.32 3.84 -26.23
C CYS A 303 -21.70 5.14 -25.52
N ARG A 304 -22.97 5.35 -25.23
CA ARG A 304 -23.45 6.44 -24.39
C ARG A 304 -23.32 6.02 -22.93
N HIS A 305 -22.78 6.90 -22.09
CA HIS A 305 -22.76 6.68 -20.66
C HIS A 305 -24.21 6.70 -20.09
N PRO A 306 -24.58 5.78 -19.19
CA PRO A 306 -25.97 5.62 -18.71
C PRO A 306 -26.50 6.73 -17.79
N LEU A 307 -25.67 7.70 -17.41
CA LEU A 307 -25.99 8.71 -16.38
C LEU A 307 -25.70 10.12 -16.87
N TYR A 308 -24.56 10.31 -17.54
CA TYR A 308 -24.06 11.60 -17.99
C TYR A 308 -24.03 11.66 -19.51
N ASP A 309 -24.14 12.88 -20.06
CA ASP A 309 -24.04 13.12 -21.50
C ASP A 309 -22.57 13.07 -21.96
N ARG A 310 -21.98 11.87 -21.88
CA ARG A 310 -20.60 11.58 -22.29
C ARG A 310 -20.54 10.25 -23.01
N ASP A 311 -19.54 10.11 -23.88
CA ASP A 311 -19.28 8.85 -24.57
C ASP A 311 -18.32 7.96 -23.75
N SER A 312 -18.54 6.64 -23.84
CA SER A 312 -17.68 5.59 -23.30
C SER A 312 -17.17 4.76 -24.48
N VAL A 313 -15.87 4.74 -24.70
CA VAL A 313 -15.27 4.09 -25.88
C VAL A 313 -15.00 2.63 -25.60
N ILE A 314 -15.25 1.74 -26.55
CA ILE A 314 -14.86 0.34 -26.43
C ILE A 314 -13.36 0.20 -26.69
N ILE A 315 -12.64 -0.44 -25.76
CA ILE A 315 -11.19 -0.66 -25.81
C ILE A 315 -10.87 -2.14 -25.64
N LEU A 316 -9.67 -2.55 -26.04
CA LEU A 316 -9.20 -3.92 -25.89
C LEU A 316 -8.25 -4.05 -24.69
N GLY A 317 -8.50 -5.01 -23.81
CA GLY A 317 -7.73 -5.23 -22.59
C GLY A 317 -7.65 -6.70 -22.19
N ASN A 318 -6.43 -7.18 -21.95
CA ASN A 318 -6.16 -8.58 -21.59
C ASN A 318 -6.53 -8.94 -20.14
N HIS A 319 -6.91 -7.95 -19.32
CA HIS A 319 -7.32 -8.17 -17.93
C HIS A 319 -8.77 -8.67 -17.79
N VAL A 320 -9.55 -8.64 -18.88
CA VAL A 320 -10.93 -9.11 -18.90
C VAL A 320 -10.95 -10.64 -18.85
N THR A 321 -11.72 -11.22 -17.93
CA THR A 321 -11.84 -12.68 -17.75
C THR A 321 -13.26 -13.17 -18.04
N LEU A 322 -13.41 -14.49 -18.21
CA LEU A 322 -14.70 -15.17 -18.36
C LEU A 322 -15.15 -15.85 -17.05
N GLU A 323 -14.49 -15.58 -15.93
CA GLU A 323 -14.81 -16.22 -14.65
C GLU A 323 -16.09 -15.66 -14.02
N ALA A 324 -16.38 -14.36 -14.24
CA ALA A 324 -17.52 -13.68 -13.67
C ALA A 324 -17.98 -12.48 -14.51
N GLY A 325 -19.25 -12.10 -14.36
CA GLY A 325 -19.84 -10.94 -15.01
C GLY A 325 -20.32 -11.24 -16.42
N THR A 326 -20.04 -10.33 -17.36
CA THR A 326 -20.56 -10.38 -18.75
C THR A 326 -19.46 -10.53 -19.80
N GLY A 327 -18.19 -10.51 -19.39
CA GLY A 327 -17.04 -10.40 -20.28
C GLY A 327 -16.89 -9.01 -20.92
N CYS A 328 -17.69 -8.03 -20.50
CA CYS A 328 -17.55 -6.61 -20.83
C CYS A 328 -17.31 -5.84 -19.53
N VAL A 329 -16.12 -5.24 -19.38
CA VAL A 329 -15.72 -4.58 -18.13
C VAL A 329 -15.78 -3.07 -18.32
N HIS A 330 -16.51 -2.37 -17.46
CA HIS A 330 -16.48 -0.91 -17.47
C HIS A 330 -15.10 -0.42 -16.99
N THR A 331 -14.54 0.58 -17.65
CA THR A 331 -13.19 1.09 -17.36
C THR A 331 -13.27 2.52 -16.81
N ALA A 332 -12.77 2.70 -15.59
CA ALA A 332 -12.61 3.97 -14.91
C ALA A 332 -11.13 4.16 -14.51
N PRO A 333 -10.29 4.77 -15.36
CA PRO A 333 -8.83 4.86 -15.14
C PRO A 333 -8.40 5.50 -13.82
N GLY A 334 -9.27 6.27 -13.18
CA GLY A 334 -9.01 6.84 -11.85
C GLY A 334 -9.19 5.87 -10.67
N HIS A 335 -9.78 4.70 -10.88
CA HIS A 335 -10.27 3.79 -9.83
C HIS A 335 -9.87 2.33 -10.02
N GLY A 336 -8.95 2.01 -10.94
CA GLY A 336 -8.42 0.66 -11.13
C GLY A 336 -7.03 0.69 -11.74
N ARG A 337 -6.15 -0.22 -11.32
CA ARG A 337 -4.77 -0.27 -11.86
C ARG A 337 -4.78 -0.77 -13.30
N GLU A 338 -5.48 -1.87 -13.56
CA GLU A 338 -5.62 -2.41 -14.92
C GLU A 338 -6.34 -1.39 -15.83
N ASP A 339 -7.37 -0.71 -15.31
CA ASP A 339 -8.10 0.37 -15.99
C ASP A 339 -7.20 1.55 -16.38
N TYR A 340 -6.24 1.89 -15.51
CA TYR A 340 -5.27 2.94 -15.77
C TYR A 340 -4.27 2.55 -16.85
N GLU A 341 -3.75 1.32 -16.80
CA GLU A 341 -2.78 0.83 -17.78
C GLU A 341 -3.39 0.76 -19.18
N VAL A 342 -4.60 0.19 -19.31
CA VAL A 342 -5.31 0.16 -20.59
C VAL A 342 -5.75 1.57 -21.01
N GLY A 343 -6.21 2.39 -20.06
CA GLY A 343 -6.65 3.76 -20.34
C GLY A 343 -5.53 4.63 -20.88
N LEU A 344 -4.31 4.50 -20.35
CA LEU A 344 -3.12 5.18 -20.86
C LEU A 344 -2.81 4.79 -22.31
N ALA A 345 -2.90 3.51 -22.67
CA ALA A 345 -2.63 3.04 -24.03
C ALA A 345 -3.59 3.65 -25.06
N TYR A 346 -4.82 3.99 -24.64
CA TYR A 346 -5.83 4.64 -25.46
C TYR A 346 -5.93 6.17 -25.26
N GLY A 347 -5.06 6.76 -24.43
CA GLY A 347 -5.03 8.20 -24.18
C GLY A 347 -6.21 8.74 -23.36
N LEU A 348 -6.83 7.91 -22.52
CA LEU A 348 -7.93 8.29 -21.64
C LEU A 348 -7.41 9.08 -20.43
N ASP A 349 -8.21 10.05 -19.95
CA ASP A 349 -7.88 10.78 -18.73
C ASP A 349 -7.99 9.89 -17.48
N THR A 350 -7.15 10.19 -16.49
CA THR A 350 -7.17 9.60 -15.14
C THR A 350 -8.28 10.20 -14.30
N TYR A 351 -9.51 10.14 -14.81
CA TYR A 351 -10.66 10.79 -14.20
C TYR A 351 -11.04 10.12 -12.88
N SER A 352 -11.01 10.88 -11.79
CA SER A 352 -11.25 10.41 -10.42
C SER A 352 -11.98 11.49 -9.62
N PRO A 353 -13.31 11.61 -9.74
CA PRO A 353 -14.10 12.68 -9.16
C PRO A 353 -14.45 12.41 -7.68
N VAL A 354 -13.44 12.06 -6.89
CA VAL A 354 -13.57 11.73 -5.46
C VAL A 354 -12.53 12.53 -4.70
N ASP A 355 -12.94 13.17 -3.59
CA ASP A 355 -12.07 13.94 -2.72
C ASP A 355 -11.31 13.08 -1.71
N ASP A 356 -10.57 13.72 -0.79
CA ASP A 356 -9.74 13.04 0.21
C ASP A 356 -10.57 12.30 1.28
N ASP A 357 -11.82 12.74 1.50
CA ASP A 357 -12.78 12.15 2.43
C ASP A 357 -13.54 10.95 1.81
N GLY A 358 -13.32 10.68 0.52
CA GLY A 358 -14.04 9.65 -0.21
C GLY A 358 -15.45 10.08 -0.61
N CYS A 359 -15.69 11.38 -0.72
CA CYS A 359 -16.93 11.97 -1.20
C CYS A 359 -16.79 12.42 -2.66
N PHE A 360 -17.88 12.35 -3.42
CA PHE A 360 -17.87 12.82 -4.80
C PHE A 360 -17.68 14.33 -4.91
N THR A 361 -16.88 14.76 -5.88
CA THR A 361 -16.68 16.17 -6.23
C THR A 361 -17.88 16.75 -6.99
N LYS A 362 -17.84 18.05 -7.26
CA LYS A 362 -18.81 18.79 -8.08
C LYS A 362 -18.98 18.24 -9.50
N ASP A 363 -17.99 17.50 -9.99
CA ASP A 363 -17.99 16.92 -11.34
C ASP A 363 -19.05 15.80 -11.48
N VAL A 364 -19.63 15.34 -10.37
CA VAL A 364 -20.62 14.26 -10.30
C VAL A 364 -21.93 14.84 -9.75
N GLU A 365 -22.64 15.60 -10.59
CA GLU A 365 -23.82 16.40 -10.19
C GLU A 365 -24.87 15.64 -9.36
N PHE A 366 -25.19 14.39 -9.73
CA PHE A 366 -26.20 13.60 -9.03
C PHE A 366 -25.81 13.14 -7.62
N PHE A 367 -24.52 13.10 -7.30
CA PHE A 367 -24.00 12.48 -6.08
C PHE A 367 -23.01 13.35 -5.32
N GLU A 368 -22.89 14.64 -5.67
CA GLU A 368 -21.99 15.60 -5.03
C GLU A 368 -22.05 15.52 -3.49
N GLY A 369 -20.88 15.46 -2.86
CA GLY A 369 -20.73 15.43 -1.40
C GLY A 369 -21.12 14.12 -0.72
N LYS A 370 -21.63 13.13 -1.46
CA LYS A 370 -21.96 11.81 -0.90
C LYS A 370 -20.72 10.92 -0.85
N PHE A 371 -20.57 10.21 0.26
CA PHE A 371 -19.54 9.20 0.42
C PHE A 371 -19.78 8.01 -0.52
N VAL A 372 -18.74 7.57 -1.24
CA VAL A 372 -18.81 6.57 -2.33
C VAL A 372 -19.61 5.31 -2.00
N PHE A 373 -19.38 4.68 -0.85
CA PHE A 373 -20.11 3.45 -0.49
C PHE A 373 -21.58 3.70 -0.14
N LYS A 374 -21.92 4.88 0.40
CA LYS A 374 -23.32 5.26 0.66
C LYS A 374 -24.04 5.60 -0.64
N ALA A 375 -23.33 6.18 -1.60
CA ALA A 375 -23.87 6.54 -2.90
C ALA A 375 -24.20 5.33 -3.79
N ASN A 376 -23.66 4.13 -3.51
CA ASN A 376 -23.98 2.91 -4.27
C ASN A 376 -25.50 2.71 -4.45
N LYS A 377 -26.27 2.83 -3.36
CA LYS A 377 -27.74 2.68 -3.41
C LYS A 377 -28.39 3.73 -4.31
N ASP A 378 -27.96 4.98 -4.17
CA ASP A 378 -28.50 6.10 -4.96
C ASP A 378 -28.14 5.97 -6.45
N ILE A 379 -26.95 5.46 -6.76
CA ILE A 379 -26.51 5.20 -8.13
C ILE A 379 -27.36 4.11 -8.76
N VAL A 380 -27.61 3.01 -8.04
CA VAL A 380 -28.46 1.92 -8.54
C VAL A 380 -29.89 2.42 -8.78
N LEU A 381 -30.45 3.20 -7.85
CA LEU A 381 -31.76 3.84 -8.04
C LEU A 381 -31.76 4.74 -9.28
N LYS A 382 -30.70 5.55 -9.49
CA LYS A 382 -30.62 6.44 -10.65
C LYS A 382 -30.49 5.68 -11.97
N LEU A 383 -29.73 4.60 -11.98
CA LEU A 383 -29.63 3.70 -13.13
C LEU A 383 -30.98 3.06 -13.46
N LYS A 384 -31.75 2.68 -12.44
CA LYS A 384 -33.12 2.16 -12.59
C LYS A 384 -34.08 3.22 -13.15
N GLU A 385 -34.03 4.45 -12.64
CA GLU A 385 -34.82 5.59 -13.17
C GLU A 385 -34.51 5.88 -14.65
N LYS A 386 -33.23 5.78 -15.04
CA LYS A 386 -32.78 5.94 -16.43
C LYS A 386 -33.00 4.69 -17.29
N GLY A 387 -33.59 3.64 -16.71
CA GLY A 387 -33.82 2.34 -17.36
C GLY A 387 -32.54 1.59 -17.73
N SER A 388 -31.36 2.02 -17.28
CA SER A 388 -30.07 1.43 -17.68
C SER A 388 -29.63 0.24 -16.80
N LEU A 389 -30.33 -0.03 -15.71
CA LEU A 389 -30.10 -1.22 -14.88
C LEU A 389 -30.82 -2.44 -15.49
N VAL A 390 -30.09 -3.53 -15.72
CA VAL A 390 -30.62 -4.79 -16.25
C VAL A 390 -30.98 -5.75 -15.12
N ALA A 391 -30.04 -5.97 -14.20
CA ALA A 391 -30.22 -6.83 -13.04
C ALA A 391 -29.35 -6.35 -11.87
N GLU A 392 -29.75 -6.73 -10.66
CA GLU A 392 -29.08 -6.42 -9.40
C GLU A 392 -29.05 -7.67 -8.54
N ASP A 393 -27.91 -7.93 -7.91
CA ASP A 393 -27.69 -9.00 -6.94
C ASP A 393 -26.75 -8.52 -5.82
N THR A 394 -26.47 -9.38 -4.86
CA THR A 394 -25.47 -9.16 -3.82
C THR A 394 -24.50 -10.33 -3.78
N ILE A 395 -23.20 -10.02 -3.87
CA ILE A 395 -22.14 -11.03 -3.84
C ILE A 395 -21.22 -10.81 -2.63
N THR A 396 -20.77 -11.90 -2.02
CA THR A 396 -19.73 -11.88 -0.99
C THR A 396 -18.40 -12.24 -1.63
N HIS A 397 -17.41 -11.36 -1.51
CA HIS A 397 -16.08 -11.54 -2.10
C HIS A 397 -15.02 -10.90 -1.22
N SER A 398 -13.76 -11.26 -1.46
CA SER A 398 -12.64 -10.70 -0.71
C SER A 398 -12.32 -9.28 -1.18
N TYR A 399 -12.46 -8.29 -0.30
CA TYR A 399 -12.27 -6.88 -0.60
C TYR A 399 -11.09 -6.30 0.19
N PRO A 400 -10.30 -5.37 -0.40
CA PRO A 400 -9.16 -4.76 0.29
C PRO A 400 -9.61 -3.81 1.41
N HIS A 401 -8.95 -3.93 2.56
CA HIS A 401 -9.15 -3.14 3.76
C HIS A 401 -7.81 -2.57 4.25
N CYS A 402 -7.87 -1.41 4.89
CA CYS A 402 -6.70 -0.81 5.51
C CYS A 402 -6.25 -1.66 6.71
N TRP A 403 -5.00 -2.10 6.72
CA TRP A 403 -4.46 -2.93 7.81
C TRP A 403 -4.54 -2.27 9.19
N ARG A 404 -4.57 -0.93 9.25
CA ARG A 404 -4.61 -0.18 10.52
C ARG A 404 -6.03 0.04 11.03
N CYS A 405 -6.90 0.65 10.22
CA CYS A 405 -8.26 1.01 10.65
C CYS A 405 -9.31 -0.07 10.36
N LYS A 406 -8.93 -1.12 9.61
CA LYS A 406 -9.76 -2.26 9.23
C LYS A 406 -11.02 -1.89 8.44
N ARG A 407 -11.06 -0.72 7.81
CA ARG A 407 -12.15 -0.28 6.91
C ARG A 407 -11.76 -0.49 5.45
N SER A 408 -12.76 -0.68 4.60
CA SER A 408 -12.63 -0.87 3.16
C SER A 408 -11.90 0.31 2.50
N VAL A 409 -10.98 0.03 1.59
CA VAL A 409 -10.23 1.04 0.84
C VAL A 409 -10.80 1.20 -0.55
N ILE A 410 -10.56 2.35 -1.17
CA ILE A 410 -10.90 2.57 -2.58
C ILE A 410 -9.63 2.75 -3.40
N PHE A 411 -9.71 2.51 -4.70
CA PHE A 411 -8.72 3.03 -5.62
C PHE A 411 -9.10 4.45 -6.00
N ARG A 412 -8.14 5.37 -5.89
CA ARG A 412 -8.34 6.78 -6.26
C ARG A 412 -7.08 7.32 -6.88
N ALA A 413 -7.22 7.98 -8.03
CA ALA A 413 -6.09 8.61 -8.69
C ALA A 413 -5.76 9.93 -8.02
N THR A 414 -4.56 9.97 -7.43
CA THR A 414 -4.03 11.16 -6.76
C THR A 414 -2.63 11.44 -7.28
N PRO A 415 -2.21 12.71 -7.37
CA PRO A 415 -0.82 13.04 -7.66
C PRO A 415 0.08 12.54 -6.54
N GLN A 416 0.95 11.58 -6.84
CA GLN A 416 1.90 10.99 -5.89
C GLN A 416 3.31 11.03 -6.47
N TRP A 417 4.30 10.94 -5.58
CA TRP A 417 5.70 10.81 -5.92
C TRP A 417 6.09 9.34 -5.99
N PHE A 418 6.72 8.98 -7.10
CA PHE A 418 7.19 7.64 -7.38
C PHE A 418 8.69 7.66 -7.66
N ILE A 419 9.38 6.64 -7.18
CA ILE A 419 10.74 6.31 -7.64
C ILE A 419 10.60 5.24 -8.71
N SER A 420 11.10 5.52 -9.91
CA SER A 420 11.12 4.54 -10.99
C SER A 420 12.07 3.40 -10.69
N MET A 421 11.58 2.17 -10.79
CA MET A 421 12.40 0.97 -10.62
C MET A 421 13.29 0.71 -11.84
N ASP A 422 12.89 1.19 -13.03
CA ASP A 422 13.52 0.80 -14.29
C ASP A 422 14.36 1.93 -14.92
N LYS A 423 13.97 3.20 -14.75
CA LYS A 423 14.61 4.36 -15.41
C LYS A 423 16.12 4.46 -15.18
N THR A 424 16.60 4.17 -13.98
CA THR A 424 18.04 4.19 -13.61
C THR A 424 18.63 2.79 -13.42
N GLY A 425 17.89 1.75 -13.84
CA GLY A 425 18.28 0.35 -13.68
C GLY A 425 18.26 -0.14 -12.22
N LEU A 426 17.51 0.51 -11.33
CA LEU A 426 17.45 0.16 -9.91
C LEU A 426 16.99 -1.29 -9.68
N ARG A 427 15.98 -1.76 -10.41
CA ARG A 427 15.50 -3.15 -10.37
C ARG A 427 16.61 -4.12 -10.71
N LYS A 428 17.27 -3.92 -11.84
CA LYS A 428 18.36 -4.79 -12.31
C LYS A 428 19.49 -4.86 -11.27
N LYS A 429 19.95 -3.71 -10.78
CA LYS A 429 20.98 -3.63 -9.74
C LYS A 429 20.55 -4.34 -8.45
N ALA A 430 19.29 -4.19 -8.04
CA ALA A 430 18.76 -4.85 -6.85
C ALA A 430 18.72 -6.37 -7.01
N LEU A 431 18.29 -6.88 -8.18
CA LEU A 431 18.29 -8.32 -8.47
C LEU A 431 19.71 -8.91 -8.49
N GLU A 432 20.67 -8.20 -9.09
CA GLU A 432 22.09 -8.60 -9.07
C GLU A 432 22.67 -8.67 -7.65
N GLU A 433 22.32 -7.72 -6.78
CA GLU A 433 22.75 -7.72 -5.38
C GLU A 433 22.04 -8.79 -4.54
N ILE A 434 20.77 -9.10 -4.83
CA ILE A 434 20.05 -10.22 -4.19
C ILE A 434 20.79 -11.55 -4.41
N ASP A 435 21.37 -11.76 -5.60
CA ASP A 435 22.13 -12.96 -5.93
C ASP A 435 23.51 -13.05 -5.26
N ARG A 436 24.06 -11.91 -4.83
CA ARG A 436 25.33 -11.84 -4.10
C ARG A 436 25.17 -12.10 -2.60
N VAL A 437 23.96 -11.94 -2.08
CA VAL A 437 23.66 -12.14 -0.65
C VAL A 437 23.59 -13.64 -0.34
N LYS A 438 24.16 -14.03 0.81
CA LYS A 438 23.95 -15.37 1.36
C LYS A 438 22.63 -15.45 2.12
N TRP A 439 21.71 -16.27 1.63
CA TRP A 439 20.38 -16.45 2.21
C TRP A 439 20.30 -17.64 3.14
N VAL A 440 19.66 -17.45 4.30
CA VAL A 440 19.37 -18.53 5.25
C VAL A 440 17.93 -18.36 5.75
N PRO A 441 17.01 -19.26 5.40
CA PRO A 441 17.13 -20.37 4.43
C PRO A 441 17.16 -19.91 2.96
N ASN A 442 17.64 -20.78 2.06
CA ASN A 442 17.85 -20.45 0.64
C ASN A 442 16.59 -19.96 -0.09
N TRP A 443 15.40 -20.45 0.27
CA TRP A 443 14.13 -20.01 -0.36
C TRP A 443 13.83 -18.52 -0.13
N GLY A 444 14.48 -17.89 0.86
CA GLY A 444 14.36 -16.45 1.08
C GLY A 444 14.81 -15.63 -0.13
N ARG A 445 15.79 -16.13 -0.88
CA ARG A 445 16.26 -15.53 -2.15
C ARG A 445 15.12 -15.46 -3.16
N GLU A 446 14.50 -16.60 -3.48
CA GLU A 446 13.43 -16.68 -4.49
C GLU A 446 12.25 -15.77 -4.14
N ARG A 447 11.88 -15.73 -2.85
CA ARG A 447 10.79 -14.87 -2.37
C ARG A 447 11.07 -13.39 -2.60
N ILE A 448 12.27 -12.92 -2.24
CA ILE A 448 12.63 -11.50 -2.43
C ILE A 448 12.90 -11.19 -3.91
N TYR A 449 13.51 -12.11 -4.65
CA TYR A 449 13.76 -11.93 -6.08
C TYR A 449 12.44 -11.76 -6.85
N GLY A 450 11.49 -12.69 -6.71
CA GLY A 450 10.20 -12.60 -7.39
C GLY A 450 9.39 -11.37 -7.01
N MET A 451 9.50 -10.92 -5.75
CA MET A 451 8.88 -9.67 -5.28
C MET A 451 9.48 -8.44 -5.99
N ILE A 452 10.81 -8.39 -6.16
CA ILE A 452 11.49 -7.24 -6.80
C ILE A 452 11.35 -7.28 -8.32
N GLU A 453 11.36 -8.46 -8.93
CA GLU A 453 11.24 -8.64 -10.39
C GLU A 453 9.95 -8.01 -10.92
N ASN A 454 8.82 -8.23 -10.24
CA ASN A 454 7.50 -7.75 -10.66
C ASN A 454 7.04 -6.47 -9.94
N ARG A 455 7.91 -5.84 -9.15
CA ARG A 455 7.55 -4.68 -8.34
C ARG A 455 7.18 -3.47 -9.23
N PRO A 456 6.04 -2.81 -9.04
CA PRO A 456 5.78 -1.54 -9.71
C PRO A 456 6.68 -0.43 -9.19
N ASP A 457 6.66 0.74 -9.84
CA ASP A 457 7.35 1.93 -9.35
C ASP A 457 6.95 2.26 -7.90
N TRP A 458 7.94 2.63 -7.10
CA TRP A 458 7.75 2.75 -5.66
C TRP A 458 7.09 4.08 -5.31
N CYS A 459 5.83 4.03 -4.87
CA CYS A 459 5.13 5.18 -4.29
C CYS A 459 5.72 5.55 -2.92
N VAL A 460 6.45 6.67 -2.87
CA VAL A 460 7.18 7.14 -1.68
C VAL A 460 6.47 8.27 -0.92
N SER A 461 5.53 8.97 -1.53
CA SER A 461 4.78 10.03 -0.84
C SER A 461 3.64 9.48 0.01
N ARG A 462 3.35 10.19 1.11
CA ARG A 462 2.17 10.01 1.97
C ARG A 462 1.65 11.39 2.37
N GLN A 463 0.33 11.58 2.41
CA GLN A 463 -0.32 12.85 2.77
C GLN A 463 -0.47 12.97 4.29
N ARG A 464 0.65 12.98 5.01
CA ARG A 464 0.67 12.87 6.49
C ARG A 464 1.58 13.90 7.13
N ALA A 465 1.33 14.18 8.41
CA ALA A 465 2.09 15.17 9.17
C ALA A 465 3.43 14.62 9.68
N TRP A 466 3.49 13.35 10.09
CA TRP A 466 4.63 12.79 10.83
C TRP A 466 5.54 11.89 9.97
N GLY A 467 6.66 12.46 9.52
CA GLY A 467 7.66 11.80 8.68
C GLY A 467 8.69 12.79 8.12
N VAL A 468 9.65 12.28 7.35
CA VAL A 468 10.60 13.11 6.61
C VAL A 468 9.92 13.63 5.34
N PRO A 469 9.87 14.95 5.10
CA PRO A 469 9.25 15.50 3.91
C PRO A 469 10.06 15.14 2.66
N ILE A 470 9.37 15.02 1.52
CA ILE A 470 10.02 15.00 0.20
C ILE A 470 10.42 16.45 -0.11
N ALA A 471 11.65 16.80 0.27
CA ALA A 471 12.17 18.16 0.24
C ALA A 471 12.60 18.58 -1.18
N VAL A 472 11.61 18.76 -2.05
CA VAL A 472 11.79 19.22 -3.44
C VAL A 472 10.93 20.44 -3.71
N PHE A 473 11.43 21.35 -4.54
CA PHE A 473 10.74 22.59 -4.91
C PHE A 473 10.17 22.47 -6.31
N PHE A 474 9.00 23.04 -6.57
CA PHE A 474 8.43 23.11 -7.92
C PHE A 474 7.83 24.47 -8.19
N CYS A 475 7.82 24.89 -9.45
CA CYS A 475 7.17 26.13 -9.85
C CYS A 475 5.65 25.96 -9.83
N ASP A 476 4.93 26.81 -9.10
CA ASP A 476 3.46 26.77 -9.04
C ASP A 476 2.78 26.98 -10.39
N LYS A 477 3.42 27.70 -11.33
CA LYS A 477 2.82 28.01 -12.63
C LYS A 477 3.00 26.89 -13.65
N CYS A 478 4.20 26.32 -13.76
CA CYS A 478 4.52 25.33 -14.80
C CYS A 478 4.78 23.91 -14.27
N GLY A 479 4.76 23.71 -12.95
CA GLY A 479 4.98 22.40 -12.32
C GLY A 479 6.40 21.86 -12.46
N THR A 480 7.35 22.67 -12.98
CA THR A 480 8.74 22.24 -13.18
C THR A 480 9.42 22.02 -11.84
N LEU A 481 10.06 20.86 -11.68
CA LEU A 481 10.86 20.50 -10.51
C LEU A 481 12.17 21.28 -10.50
N HIS A 482 12.45 21.98 -9.41
CA HIS A 482 13.71 22.69 -9.16
C HIS A 482 14.54 21.88 -8.17
N ILE A 483 15.57 21.21 -8.68
CA ILE A 483 16.50 20.40 -7.89
C ILE A 483 17.91 20.57 -8.46
N ASN A 484 18.87 20.84 -7.60
CA ASN A 484 20.30 20.84 -7.89
C ASN A 484 21.08 20.48 -6.62
N GLN A 485 22.39 20.24 -6.75
CA GLN A 485 23.21 19.82 -5.62
C GLN A 485 23.24 20.87 -4.48
N GLU A 486 23.24 22.16 -4.81
CA GLU A 486 23.25 23.25 -3.83
C GLU A 486 22.00 23.26 -2.95
N ILE A 487 20.82 23.09 -3.55
CA ILE A 487 19.54 22.98 -2.84
C ILE A 487 19.57 21.77 -1.90
N VAL A 488 20.06 20.63 -2.39
CA VAL A 488 20.12 19.39 -1.61
C VAL A 488 21.03 19.54 -0.39
N ASP A 489 22.22 20.12 -0.57
CA ASP A 489 23.16 20.33 0.53
C ASP A 489 22.65 21.39 1.52
N HIS A 490 21.96 22.42 1.04
CA HIS A 490 21.32 23.41 1.91
C HIS A 490 20.22 22.80 2.79
N VAL A 491 19.30 22.02 2.20
CA VAL A 491 18.26 21.30 2.95
C VAL A 491 18.87 20.32 3.94
N PHE A 492 19.94 19.60 3.55
CA PHE A 492 20.65 18.68 4.44
C PHE A 492 21.16 19.39 5.70
N GLU A 493 21.84 20.53 5.56
CA GLU A 493 22.35 21.27 6.72
C GLU A 493 21.22 21.88 7.57
N LEU A 494 20.12 22.33 6.94
CA LEU A 494 18.93 22.78 7.69
C LEU A 494 18.34 21.65 8.54
N PHE A 495 18.14 20.47 7.96
CA PHE A 495 17.56 19.33 8.68
C PHE A 495 18.51 18.79 9.74
N LYS A 496 19.82 18.81 9.50
CA LYS A 496 20.82 18.39 10.47
C LYS A 496 20.87 19.30 11.70
N THR A 497 20.67 20.61 11.52
CA THR A 497 20.70 21.60 12.61
C THR A 497 19.36 21.74 13.33
N HIS A 498 18.24 21.74 12.58
CA HIS A 498 16.92 22.08 13.11
C HIS A 498 15.92 20.91 13.11
N GLY A 499 16.29 19.76 12.55
CA GLY A 499 15.37 18.64 12.29
C GLY A 499 14.50 18.85 11.06
N ALA A 500 13.78 17.81 10.64
CA ALA A 500 12.85 17.90 9.50
C ALA A 500 11.64 18.81 9.75
N ASP A 501 11.39 19.19 11.01
CA ASP A 501 10.30 20.08 11.40
C ASP A 501 10.43 21.49 10.78
N ILE A 502 11.67 21.92 10.49
CA ILE A 502 11.95 23.22 9.87
C ILE A 502 11.21 23.44 8.56
N TRP A 503 10.96 22.37 7.80
CA TRP A 503 10.22 22.40 6.52
C TRP A 503 8.75 22.82 6.67
N PHE A 504 8.20 22.69 7.87
CA PHE A 504 6.80 23.01 8.17
C PHE A 504 6.68 24.30 9.01
N GLU A 505 7.80 24.82 9.50
CA GLU A 505 7.84 26.02 10.34
C GLU A 505 8.33 27.27 9.57
N LYS A 506 9.11 27.08 8.50
CA LYS A 506 9.68 28.13 7.65
C LYS A 506 9.57 27.74 6.19
#